data_AF-A0A0J7I1M1-F1
#
_entry.id   AF-A0A0J7I1M1-F1
#
_cell.length_a   1.000
_cell.length_b   1.000
_cell.length_c   1.000
_cell.angle_alpha   90.00
_cell.angle_beta   90.00
_cell.angle_gamma   90.00
#
_symmetry.space_group_name_H-M   'P 1'
#
loop_
_entity.id
_entity.type
_entity.pdbx_description
1 polymer ?
#
loop_
_entity_poly.entity_id
_entity_poly.type
_entity_poly.pdbx_seq_one_letter_code
_entity_poly.pdbx_strand_id
1 'polypeptide(L)' 'MAKKTKKTRDHSTLYRADCIDCDRYVGGKTTKEQADIDKANHKSLPGFADHEVKIEITQRSYIK' A
#
# COMPACT_ATOMS: atom_id res chain seq x y z
N MET A 1 41.25 -3.00 -11.53
CA MET A 1 39.91 -2.77 -12.10
C MET A 1 38.93 -2.52 -10.95
N ALA A 2 38.52 -1.27 -10.72
CA ALA A 2 37.62 -0.92 -9.63
C ALA A 2 36.19 -1.36 -9.95
N LYS A 3 35.69 -2.38 -9.24
CA LYS A 3 34.28 -2.80 -9.30
C LYS A 3 33.43 -1.69 -8.68
N LYS A 4 32.89 -0.79 -9.51
CA LYS A 4 31.85 0.16 -9.09
C LYS A 4 30.60 -0.66 -8.74
N THR A 5 30.42 -0.99 -7.48
CA THR A 5 29.18 -1.55 -6.96
C THR A 5 28.10 -0.50 -7.15
N LYS A 6 27.26 -0.67 -8.18
CA LYS A 6 26.04 0.13 -8.32
C LYS A 6 25.25 -0.11 -7.03
N LYS A 7 25.15 0.89 -6.16
CA LYS A 7 24.16 0.91 -5.09
C LYS A 7 22.79 0.85 -5.77
N THR A 8 22.26 -0.35 -5.97
CA THR A 8 20.88 -0.53 -6.40
C THR A 8 20.01 0.00 -5.26
N ARG A 9 19.48 1.22 -5.42
CA ARG A 9 18.41 1.71 -4.56
C ARG A 9 17.26 0.73 -4.70
N ASP A 10 17.01 -0.05 -3.65
CA ASP A 10 15.84 -0.89 -3.58
C ASP A 10 14.66 0.03 -3.27
N HIS A 11 13.93 0.37 -4.33
CA HIS A 11 12.71 1.16 -4.22
C HIS A 11 11.55 0.22 -3.91
N SER A 12 11.38 -0.09 -2.63
CA SER A 12 10.21 -0.82 -2.16
C SER A 12 9.00 0.14 -2.13
N THR A 13 8.14 0.04 -3.14
CA THR A 13 6.84 0.75 -3.16
C THR A 13 5.81 -0.10 -2.43
N LEU A 14 5.26 0.45 -1.34
CA LEU A 14 4.22 -0.20 -0.54
C LEU A 14 2.88 0.47 -0.84
N TYR A 15 1.85 -0.34 -1.08
CA TYR A 15 0.47 0.14 -1.25
C TYR A 15 -0.33 -0.24 -0.01
N ARG A 16 -1.24 0.63 0.42
CA ARG A 16 -2.09 0.43 1.60
C ARG A 16 -3.51 0.92 1.33
N ALA A 17 -4.51 0.15 1.74
CA ALA A 17 -5.91 0.59 1.74
C ALA A 17 -6.26 1.26 3.08
N ASP A 18 -6.67 2.53 3.01
CA ASP A 18 -7.09 3.36 4.14
C ASP A 18 -8.57 3.68 3.99
N CYS A 19 -9.38 3.31 4.98
CA CYS A 19 -10.79 3.70 5.03
C CYS A 19 -10.94 4.96 5.87
N ILE A 20 -11.45 6.01 5.25
CA ILE A 20 -11.61 7.34 5.85
C ILE A 20 -12.73 7.34 6.87
N ASP A 21 -13.86 6.74 6.55
CA ASP A 21 -15.00 6.64 7.47
C ASP A 21 -14.67 5.84 8.73
N CYS A 22 -13.79 4.85 8.60
CA CYS A 22 -13.33 4.05 9.73
C CYS A 22 -12.12 4.65 10.45
N ASP A 23 -11.52 5.71 9.89
CA ASP A 23 -10.23 6.30 10.24
C ASP A 23 -9.15 5.23 10.54
N ARG A 24 -9.12 4.18 9.72
CA ARG A 24 -8.25 3.02 9.95
C ARG A 24 -7.79 2.34 8.67
N TYR A 25 -6.66 1.66 8.81
CA TYR A 25 -6.12 0.74 7.81
C TYR A 25 -7.02 -0.49 7.68
N VAL A 26 -7.47 -0.78 6.46
CA VAL A 26 -8.34 -1.93 6.16
C VAL A 26 -7.60 -3.08 5.46
N GLY A 27 -6.28 -2.98 5.37
CA GLY A 27 -5.42 -3.98 4.72
C GLY A 27 -3.95 -3.86 5.10
N GLY A 28 -3.16 -4.82 4.63
CA GLY A 28 -1.71 -4.84 4.82
C GLY A 28 -0.97 -3.82 3.93
N LYS A 29 0.31 -3.54 4.24
CA LYS A 29 1.20 -2.78 3.36
C LYS A 29 1.88 -3.74 2.39
N THR A 30 1.31 -3.91 1.20
CA THR A 30 1.73 -4.93 0.24
C THR A 30 1.78 -4.32 -1.18
N THR A 31 1.22 -5.00 -2.18
CA THR A 31 1.20 -4.59 -3.58
C THR A 31 -0.09 -3.84 -3.93
N LYS A 32 -0.09 -3.15 -5.08
CA LYS A 32 -1.26 -2.40 -5.56
C LYS A 32 -2.49 -3.29 -5.69
N GLU A 33 -2.32 -4.48 -6.24
CA GLU A 33 -3.39 -5.46 -6.45
C GLU A 33 -4.01 -5.88 -5.12
N GLN A 34 -3.18 -6.15 -4.12
CA GLN A 34 -3.67 -6.54 -2.79
C GLN A 34 -4.41 -5.40 -2.09
N ALA A 35 -3.93 -4.16 -2.20
CA ALA A 35 -4.61 -2.99 -1.64
C ALA A 35 -5.98 -2.74 -2.31
N ASP A 36 -6.11 -3.04 -3.60
CA ASP A 36 -7.40 -2.94 -4.31
C ASP A 36 -8.37 -4.04 -3.84
N ILE A 37 -7.87 -5.26 -3.64
CA ILE A 37 -8.64 -6.37 -3.04
C ILE A 37 -9.09 -6.02 -1.62
N ASP A 38 -8.21 -5.47 -0.78
CA ASP A 38 -8.55 -5.05 0.59
C ASP A 38 -9.63 -3.95 0.59
N LYS A 39 -9.53 -3.00 -0.34
CA LYS A 39 -10.56 -1.98 -0.56
C LYS A 39 -11.91 -2.58 -0.96
N ALA A 40 -11.91 -3.53 -1.90
CA ALA A 40 -13.12 -4.21 -2.34
C ALA A 40 -13.73 -5.04 -1.21
N ASN A 41 -12.92 -5.82 -0.50
CA ASN A 41 -13.33 -6.62 0.65
C ASN A 41 -13.97 -5.75 1.73
N HIS A 42 -13.37 -4.60 2.06
CA HIS A 42 -13.92 -3.68 3.05
C HIS A 42 -15.28 -3.16 2.61
N LYS A 43 -15.44 -2.76 1.34
CA LYS A 43 -16.72 -2.32 0.78
C LYS A 43 -17.76 -3.45 0.67
N SER A 44 -17.33 -4.70 0.56
CA SER A 44 -18.21 -5.87 0.55
C SER A 44 -18.74 -6.25 1.94
N LEU A 45 -18.20 -5.69 3.02
CA LEU A 45 -18.73 -5.92 4.37
C LEU A 45 -20.10 -5.23 4.55
N PRO A 46 -21.04 -5.87 5.28
CA PRO A 46 -22.36 -5.31 5.50
C PRO A 46 -22.25 -3.99 6.28
N GLY A 47 -22.80 -2.91 5.70
CA GLY A 47 -22.75 -1.55 6.27
C GLY A 47 -21.54 -0.72 5.83
N PHE A 48 -20.62 -1.28 5.04
CA PHE A 48 -19.40 -0.60 4.61
C PHE A 48 -19.38 -0.23 3.11
N ALA A 49 -20.47 -0.50 2.38
CA ALA A 49 -20.57 -0.24 0.93
C ALA A 49 -20.27 1.22 0.57
N ASP A 50 -20.76 2.15 1.40
CA ASP A 50 -20.60 3.60 1.20
C ASP A 50 -19.27 4.15 1.73
N HIS A 51 -18.47 3.34 2.42
CA HIS A 51 -17.22 3.84 3.01
C HIS A 51 -16.22 4.28 1.92
N GLU A 52 -15.63 5.45 2.09
CA GLU A 52 -14.55 5.96 1.25
C GLU A 52 -13.24 5.27 1.65
N VAL A 53 -12.71 4.47 0.73
CA VAL A 53 -11.42 3.79 0.89
C VAL A 53 -10.45 4.29 -0.17
N LYS A 54 -9.35 4.88 0.28
CA LYS A 54 -8.26 5.40 -0.55
C LYS A 54 -7.07 4.43 -0.52
N ILE A 55 -6.37 4.33 -1.66
CA ILE A 55 -5.12 3.57 -1.74
C ILE A 55 -3.97 4.55 -1.59
N GLU A 56 -3.31 4.50 -0.44
CA GLU A 56 -2.11 5.27 -0.13
C GLU A 56 -0.87 4.54 -0.67
N ILE A 57 0.02 5.30 -1.33
CA ILE A 57 1.28 4.77 -1.88
C ILE A 57 2.43 5.31 -1.02
N THR A 58 3.09 4.42 -0.29
CA THR A 58 4.29 4.76 0.48
C THR A 58 5.53 4.26 -0.26
N GLN A 59 6.29 5.18 -0.84
CA GLN A 59 7.60 4.85 -1.40
C GLN A 59 8.66 4.88 -0.30
N ARG A 60 9.14 3.70 0.12
CA ARG A 60 10.29 3.62 1.02
C ARG A 60 11.56 3.56 0.19
N SER A 61 12.33 4.63 0.25
CA SER A 61 13.70 4.65 -0.26
C SER A 61 14.65 4.49 0.92
N TYR A 62 15.34 3.35 1.00
CA TYR A 62 16.43 3.19 1.95
C TYR A 62 17.77 3.26 1.20
N ILE A 63 18.65 4.15 1.66
CA ILE A 63 20.02 4.23 1.16
C ILE A 63 20.78 3.08 1.83
N LYS A 64 21.11 2.06 1.04
CA LYS A 64 21.98 0.95 1.48
C LYS A 64 23.46 1.35 1.41
#